data_AF-A0A822ATK2-F1
#
_entry.id   AF-A0A822ATK2-F1
#
_cell.length_a   1.000
_cell.length_b   1.000
_cell.length_c   1.000
_cell.angle_alpha   90.00
_cell.angle_beta   90.00
_cell.angle_gamma   90.00
#
_symmetry.space_group_name_H-M   'P 1'
#
loop_
_entity.id
_entity.type
_entity.pdbx_description
1 polymer ?
#
loop_
_entity_poly.entity_id
_entity_poly.type
_entity_poly.pdbx_seq_one_letter_code
_entity_poly.pdbx_strand_id
1 'polypeptide(L)'
;MGCNINLSFFVFVTAIIATSYSLTKRNIILQNHIDDTLQDDLRSTSLDPILFWNQVVLQACANDYGKVVVFRPDQDDPAATARAFAIIHNAMYEAMKSFDRIHQHVTEGSRPLTNDSSAKQYGMIASIIEAAYQTLSFLYPQQRPIFDTIYRAHLYQIRNKTNSQGDINIGLSVGQLTSSFMIENRKSDGSFGNAPYTPRRQPGYHKPDLIHSEKGFLGVH
;
A
#
# COMPACT_ATOMS: atom_id res chain seq x y z
N MET A 1 -72.39 -6.85 -28.19
CA MET A 1 -71.42 -7.91 -27.91
C MET A 1 -70.50 -7.42 -26.80
N GLY A 2 -70.84 -7.75 -25.55
CA GLY A 2 -70.00 -7.41 -24.38
C GLY A 2 -68.89 -8.44 -24.25
N CYS A 3 -67.65 -8.01 -24.47
CA CYS A 3 -66.48 -8.85 -24.26
C CYS A 3 -66.12 -8.82 -22.77
N ASN A 4 -66.45 -9.89 -22.05
CA ASN A 4 -65.99 -10.16 -20.70
C ASN A 4 -64.47 -10.44 -20.75
N ILE A 5 -63.67 -9.45 -20.41
CA ILE A 5 -62.22 -9.62 -20.25
C ILE A 5 -61.98 -10.14 -18.83
N ASN A 6 -61.50 -11.38 -18.76
CA ASN A 6 -61.25 -12.16 -17.55
C ASN A 6 -60.41 -11.40 -16.51
N LEU A 7 -61.02 -11.03 -15.36
CA LEU A 7 -60.39 -10.31 -14.26
C LEU A 7 -59.18 -11.07 -13.66
N SER A 8 -59.15 -12.41 -13.78
CA SER A 8 -58.04 -13.26 -13.29
C SER A 8 -56.74 -13.11 -14.09
N PHE A 9 -56.81 -12.70 -15.37
CA PHE A 9 -55.60 -12.53 -16.19
C PHE A 9 -54.88 -11.21 -15.85
N PHE A 10 -55.64 -10.19 -15.44
CA PHE A 10 -55.11 -8.87 -15.09
C PHE A 10 -54.34 -8.89 -13.76
N VAL A 11 -54.84 -9.65 -12.77
CA VAL A 11 -54.19 -9.78 -11.45
C VAL A 11 -52.84 -10.53 -11.56
N PHE A 12 -52.75 -11.54 -12.42
CA PHE A 12 -51.53 -12.34 -12.61
C PHE A 12 -50.42 -11.53 -13.29
N VAL A 13 -50.74 -10.71 -14.29
CA VAL A 13 -49.76 -9.87 -14.99
C VAL A 13 -49.22 -8.76 -14.07
N THR A 14 -50.07 -8.17 -13.21
CA THR A 14 -49.61 -7.16 -12.23
C THR A 14 -48.70 -7.73 -11.14
N ALA A 15 -48.91 -8.97 -10.69
CA ALA A 15 -48.06 -9.61 -9.68
C ALA A 15 -46.68 -10.01 -10.21
N ILE A 16 -46.59 -10.46 -11.47
CA ILE A 16 -45.31 -10.76 -12.13
C ILE A 16 -44.50 -9.47 -12.30
N ILE A 17 -45.13 -8.38 -12.77
CA ILE A 17 -44.47 -7.08 -12.95
C ILE A 17 -43.98 -6.51 -11.60
N ALA A 18 -44.77 -6.57 -10.53
CA ALA A 18 -44.35 -6.09 -9.20
C ALA A 18 -43.17 -6.89 -8.61
N THR A 19 -43.11 -8.19 -8.86
CA THR A 19 -42.00 -9.05 -8.41
C THR A 19 -40.72 -8.75 -9.21
N SER A 20 -40.83 -8.51 -10.52
CA SER A 20 -39.72 -8.07 -11.38
C SER A 20 -39.16 -6.69 -10.99
N TYR A 21 -40.02 -5.73 -10.64
CA TYR A 21 -39.59 -4.42 -10.14
C TYR A 21 -38.91 -4.49 -8.76
N SER A 22 -39.37 -5.37 -7.87
CA SER A 22 -38.78 -5.58 -6.54
C SER A 22 -37.39 -6.24 -6.61
N LEU A 23 -37.22 -7.23 -7.49
CA LEU A 23 -35.93 -7.90 -7.73
C LEU A 23 -34.93 -6.99 -8.46
N THR A 24 -35.40 -6.14 -9.38
CA THR A 24 -34.55 -5.15 -10.07
C THR A 24 -34.13 -4.02 -9.14
N LYS A 25 -35.04 -3.52 -8.28
CA LYS A 25 -34.67 -2.55 -7.23
C LYS A 25 -33.72 -3.16 -6.21
N ARG A 26 -33.94 -4.41 -5.76
CA ARG A 26 -32.98 -5.09 -4.87
C ARG A 26 -31.63 -5.30 -5.52
N ASN A 27 -31.56 -5.71 -6.79
CA ASN A 27 -30.28 -5.85 -7.48
C ASN A 27 -29.57 -4.50 -7.69
N ILE A 28 -30.28 -3.42 -8.01
CA ILE A 28 -29.69 -2.08 -8.11
C ILE A 28 -29.26 -1.55 -6.73
N ILE A 29 -30.06 -1.77 -5.67
CA ILE A 29 -29.72 -1.39 -4.30
C ILE A 29 -28.52 -2.18 -3.79
N LEU A 30 -28.44 -3.48 -4.09
CA LEU A 30 -27.30 -4.32 -3.71
C LEU A 30 -26.04 -3.95 -4.51
N GLN A 31 -26.16 -3.66 -5.81
CA GLN A 31 -25.02 -3.22 -6.63
C GLN A 31 -24.51 -1.84 -6.18
N ASN A 32 -25.41 -0.88 -5.94
CA ASN A 32 -25.05 0.44 -5.44
C ASN A 32 -24.49 0.38 -4.01
N HIS A 33 -25.01 -0.50 -3.16
CA HIS A 33 -24.47 -0.70 -1.81
C HIS A 33 -23.07 -1.32 -1.86
N ILE A 34 -22.84 -2.28 -2.76
CA ILE A 34 -21.50 -2.86 -2.97
C ILE A 34 -20.55 -1.78 -3.52
N ASP A 35 -20.96 -1.00 -4.52
CA ASP A 35 -20.15 0.09 -5.07
C ASP A 35 -19.87 1.17 -4.02
N ASP A 36 -20.85 1.58 -3.22
CA ASP A 36 -20.67 2.55 -2.13
C ASP A 36 -19.72 2.01 -1.04
N THR A 37 -19.85 0.73 -0.67
CA THR A 37 -18.94 0.09 0.29
C THR A 37 -17.52 -0.04 -0.25
N LEU A 38 -17.36 -0.34 -1.54
CA LEU A 38 -16.05 -0.41 -2.18
C LEU A 38 -15.45 0.99 -2.34
N GLN A 39 -16.27 2.00 -2.63
CA GLN A 39 -15.84 3.40 -2.66
C GLN A 39 -15.39 3.87 -1.27
N ASP A 40 -16.12 3.50 -0.22
CA ASP A 40 -15.77 3.82 1.16
C ASP A 40 -14.54 3.05 1.64
N ASP A 41 -14.34 1.80 1.20
CA ASP A 41 -13.14 1.01 1.52
C ASP A 41 -11.90 1.51 0.75
N LEU A 42 -12.08 1.96 -0.49
CA LEU A 42 -11.02 2.63 -1.26
C LEU A 42 -10.69 4.01 -0.66
N ARG A 43 -11.70 4.75 -0.18
CA ARG A 43 -11.49 6.02 0.53
C ARG A 43 -10.82 5.82 1.88
N SER A 44 -11.24 4.83 2.65
CA SER A 44 -10.63 4.48 3.95
C SER A 44 -9.18 4.04 3.74
N THR A 45 -8.89 3.26 2.71
CA THR A 45 -7.54 2.84 2.33
C THR A 45 -6.68 4.02 1.87
N SER A 46 -7.24 4.99 1.14
CA SER A 46 -6.52 6.22 0.76
C SER A 46 -6.24 7.16 1.94
N LEU A 47 -6.99 7.02 3.03
CA LEU A 47 -6.86 7.79 4.27
C LEU A 47 -5.96 7.09 5.29
N ASP A 48 -5.90 5.76 5.27
CA ASP A 48 -4.98 4.97 6.09
C ASP A 48 -3.60 4.92 5.40
N PRO A 49 -2.58 5.59 5.97
CA PRO A 49 -1.28 5.65 5.35
C PRO A 49 -0.61 4.27 5.26
N ILE A 50 -0.88 3.34 6.18
CA ILE A 50 -0.28 2.01 6.14
C ILE A 50 -0.81 1.22 4.95
N LEU A 51 -2.14 1.18 4.79
CA LEU A 51 -2.76 0.44 3.69
C LEU A 51 -2.47 1.07 2.34
N PHE A 52 -2.51 2.41 2.25
CA PHE A 52 -2.11 3.13 1.04
C PHE A 52 -0.70 2.78 0.60
N TRP A 53 0.29 2.90 1.49
CA TRP A 53 1.67 2.62 1.13
C TRP A 53 1.94 1.13 0.93
N ASN A 54 1.19 0.23 1.58
CA ASN A 54 1.21 -1.19 1.24
C ASN A 54 0.80 -1.45 -0.22
N GLN A 55 -0.25 -0.77 -0.71
CA GLN A 55 -0.63 -0.87 -2.12
C GLN A 55 0.48 -0.34 -3.05
N VAL A 56 1.15 0.76 -2.67
CA VAL A 56 2.30 1.30 -3.43
C VAL A 56 3.46 0.29 -3.46
N VAL A 57 3.75 -0.37 -2.35
CA VAL A 57 4.78 -1.42 -2.25
C VAL A 57 4.45 -2.62 -3.14
N LEU A 58 3.20 -3.08 -3.14
CA LEU A 58 2.73 -4.15 -4.02
C LEU A 58 2.85 -3.76 -5.51
N GLN A 59 2.48 -2.52 -5.85
CA GLN A 59 2.61 -2.02 -7.21
C GLN A 59 4.07 -1.87 -7.62
N ALA A 60 4.95 -1.44 -6.70
CA ALA A 60 6.39 -1.35 -6.95
C ALA A 60 6.97 -2.72 -7.28
N CYS A 61 6.61 -3.76 -6.51
CA CYS A 61 6.98 -5.14 -6.80
C CYS A 61 6.47 -5.58 -8.18
N ALA A 62 5.19 -5.37 -8.51
CA ALA A 62 4.64 -5.74 -9.81
C ALA A 62 5.37 -5.04 -10.98
N ASN A 63 5.69 -3.75 -10.82
CA ASN A 63 6.44 -2.98 -11.80
C ASN A 63 7.89 -3.45 -11.95
N ASP A 64 8.51 -3.95 -10.89
CA ASP A 64 9.91 -4.37 -10.88
C ASP A 64 10.16 -5.56 -11.79
N TYR A 65 9.20 -6.48 -11.85
CA TYR A 65 9.19 -7.59 -12.80
C TYR A 65 8.57 -7.21 -14.16
N GLY A 66 7.96 -6.03 -14.26
CA GLY A 66 7.39 -5.47 -15.47
C GLY A 66 8.43 -4.73 -16.30
N LYS A 67 8.80 -5.27 -17.47
CA LYS A 67 9.75 -4.64 -18.42
C LYS A 67 9.31 -3.28 -19.00
N VAL A 68 8.17 -2.75 -18.55
CA VAL A 68 7.62 -1.45 -18.96
C VAL A 68 8.23 -0.31 -18.17
N VAL A 69 8.48 -0.52 -16.87
CA VAL A 69 8.94 0.53 -15.94
C VAL A 69 10.41 0.37 -15.60
N VAL A 70 10.89 -0.88 -15.58
CA VAL A 70 12.21 -1.25 -15.08
C VAL A 70 12.97 -2.05 -16.14
N PHE A 71 14.26 -1.75 -16.36
CA PHE A 71 15.08 -2.46 -17.35
C PHE A 71 15.58 -3.82 -16.82
N ARG A 72 15.94 -3.85 -15.54
CA ARG A 72 16.27 -5.05 -14.74
C ARG A 72 15.71 -4.89 -13.34
N PRO A 73 15.07 -5.90 -12.75
CA PRO A 73 14.49 -5.79 -11.42
C PRO A 73 15.51 -5.26 -10.40
N ASP A 74 15.10 -4.29 -9.58
CA ASP A 74 15.88 -3.82 -8.44
C ASP A 74 15.91 -4.90 -7.33
N GLN A 75 14.85 -5.72 -7.23
CA GLN A 75 14.69 -6.85 -6.30
C GLN A 75 14.42 -8.15 -7.07
N ASP A 76 15.46 -8.68 -7.74
CA ASP A 76 15.39 -9.75 -8.77
C ASP A 76 14.95 -11.15 -8.28
N ASP A 77 14.71 -11.34 -6.98
CA ASP A 77 14.23 -12.61 -6.45
C ASP A 77 13.17 -12.46 -5.34
N PRO A 78 12.38 -13.53 -5.08
CA PRO A 78 11.35 -13.49 -4.05
C PRO A 78 11.86 -13.20 -2.64
N ALA A 79 13.09 -13.62 -2.29
CA ALA A 79 13.68 -13.35 -0.98
C ALA A 79 14.12 -11.89 -0.85
N ALA A 80 14.75 -11.32 -1.89
CA ALA A 80 15.07 -9.91 -1.99
C ALA A 80 13.81 -9.04 -1.90
N THR A 81 12.75 -9.42 -2.61
CA THR A 81 11.44 -8.76 -2.56
C THR A 81 10.84 -8.80 -1.14
N ALA A 82 10.81 -9.98 -0.51
CA ALA A 82 10.30 -10.13 0.86
C ALA A 82 11.12 -9.32 1.86
N ARG A 83 12.45 -9.27 1.69
CA ARG A 83 13.34 -8.43 2.48
C ARG A 83 13.03 -6.94 2.30
N ALA A 84 12.86 -6.48 1.07
CA ALA A 84 12.49 -5.09 0.79
C ALA A 84 11.19 -4.70 1.50
N PHE A 85 10.18 -5.57 1.48
CA PHE A 85 8.91 -5.36 2.16
C PHE A 85 9.10 -5.25 3.68
N ALA A 86 9.90 -6.13 4.27
CA ALA A 86 10.21 -6.08 5.69
C ALA A 86 10.90 -4.77 6.10
N ILE A 87 11.84 -4.28 5.30
CA ILE A 87 12.53 -3.00 5.54
C ILE A 87 11.54 -1.83 5.51
N ILE A 88 10.68 -1.78 4.49
CA ILE A 88 9.71 -0.69 4.31
C ILE A 88 8.68 -0.70 5.45
N HIS A 89 8.06 -1.84 5.73
CA HIS A 89 7.05 -1.93 6.78
C HIS A 89 7.62 -1.71 8.19
N ASN A 90 8.83 -2.18 8.47
CA ASN A 90 9.50 -1.87 9.74
C ASN A 90 9.80 -0.38 9.86
N ALA A 91 10.25 0.29 8.79
CA ALA A 91 10.48 1.73 8.83
C ALA A 91 9.18 2.53 9.09
N MET A 92 8.08 2.13 8.47
CA MET A 92 6.76 2.73 8.71
C MET A 92 6.29 2.52 10.16
N TYR A 93 6.45 1.31 10.69
CA TYR A 93 6.13 0.99 12.08
C TYR A 93 6.96 1.81 13.07
N GLU A 94 8.28 1.86 12.87
CA GLU A 94 9.19 2.64 13.71
C GLU A 94 8.88 4.14 13.63
N ALA A 95 8.52 4.67 12.46
CA ALA A 95 8.12 6.07 12.29
C ALA A 95 6.85 6.40 13.10
N MET A 96 5.84 5.52 13.05
CA MET A 96 4.60 5.67 13.81
C MET A 96 4.88 5.64 15.31
N LYS A 97 5.62 4.64 15.79
CA LYS A 97 5.94 4.49 17.23
C LYS A 97 6.85 5.59 17.75
N SER A 98 7.82 6.04 16.96
CA SER A 98 8.73 7.11 17.33
C SER A 98 8.00 8.45 17.40
N PHE A 99 7.09 8.71 16.45
CA PHE A 99 6.29 9.94 16.47
C PHE A 99 5.43 10.01 17.74
N ASP A 100 4.74 8.92 18.09
CA ASP A 100 3.96 8.85 19.33
C ASP A 100 4.77 9.25 20.57
N ARG A 101 6.01 8.73 20.70
CA ARG A 101 6.91 9.01 21.82
C ARG A 101 7.42 10.45 21.82
N ILE A 102 7.86 10.94 20.66
CA ILE A 102 8.39 12.31 20.51
C ILE A 102 7.28 13.32 20.78
N HIS A 103 6.09 13.10 20.24
CA HIS A 103 4.94 13.97 20.46
C HIS A 103 4.54 14.03 21.95
N GLN A 104 4.58 12.91 22.68
CA GLN A 104 4.36 12.89 24.14
C GLN A 104 5.38 13.78 24.86
N HIS A 105 6.67 13.60 24.57
CA HIS A 105 7.73 14.34 25.25
C HIS A 105 7.71 15.86 24.95
N VAL A 106 7.46 16.26 23.71
CA VAL A 106 7.37 17.67 23.31
C VAL A 106 6.17 18.37 23.97
N THR A 107 5.05 17.66 24.15
CA THR A 107 3.85 18.20 24.81
C THR A 107 4.04 18.42 26.32
N GLU A 108 4.89 17.61 26.95
CA GLU A 108 5.22 17.72 28.39
C GLU A 108 6.23 18.83 28.70
N GLY A 109 7.16 19.13 27.79
CA GLY A 109 8.29 20.05 28.02
C GLY A 109 8.20 21.43 27.35
N SER A 110 7.23 21.68 26.47
CA SER A 110 7.08 22.96 25.74
C SER A 110 5.61 23.22 25.40
N ARG A 111 5.26 24.50 25.11
CA ARG A 111 3.90 24.96 24.77
C ARG A 111 3.17 23.89 23.94
N PRO A 112 2.04 23.36 24.41
CA PRO A 112 1.45 22.16 23.83
C PRO A 112 1.23 22.38 22.33
N LEU A 113 1.83 21.51 21.52
CA LEU A 113 1.26 21.17 20.21
C LEU A 113 -0.21 20.88 20.50
N THR A 114 -1.11 21.47 19.72
CA THR A 114 -2.53 21.53 20.03
C THR A 114 -3.01 20.20 20.61
N ASN A 115 -3.66 20.19 21.78
CA ASN A 115 -4.29 18.98 22.35
C ASN A 115 -5.41 18.40 21.46
N ASP A 116 -5.50 18.86 20.22
CA ASP A 116 -6.35 18.37 19.16
C ASP A 116 -5.79 17.01 18.69
N SER A 117 -6.52 15.96 19.03
CA SER A 117 -6.21 14.59 18.61
C SER A 117 -6.09 14.45 17.09
N SER A 118 -6.77 15.31 16.32
CA SER A 118 -6.67 15.32 14.86
C SER A 118 -5.32 15.86 14.37
N ALA A 119 -4.75 16.88 15.04
CA ALA A 119 -3.44 17.43 14.70
C ALA A 119 -2.32 16.39 14.84
N LYS A 120 -2.33 15.67 15.97
CA LYS A 120 -1.42 14.55 16.23
C LYS A 120 -1.54 13.45 15.16
N GLN A 121 -2.77 13.13 14.76
CA GLN A 121 -3.03 12.12 13.74
C GLN A 121 -2.36 12.47 12.40
N TYR A 122 -2.47 13.73 11.94
CA TYR A 122 -1.84 14.13 10.68
C TYR A 122 -0.30 14.16 10.75
N GLY A 123 0.29 14.49 11.90
CA GLY A 123 1.74 14.36 12.10
C GLY A 123 2.22 12.91 12.05
N MET A 124 1.47 11.98 12.67
CA MET A 124 1.76 10.55 12.59
C MET A 124 1.62 10.01 11.16
N ILE A 125 0.58 10.44 10.43
CA ILE A 125 0.40 10.10 9.02
C ILE A 125 1.60 10.61 8.20
N ALA A 126 2.05 11.84 8.43
CA ALA A 126 3.21 12.41 7.75
C ALA A 126 4.51 11.63 8.02
N SER A 127 4.72 11.13 9.24
CA SER A 127 5.91 10.31 9.56
C SER A 127 5.92 8.98 8.80
N ILE A 128 4.77 8.32 8.68
CA ILE A 128 4.61 7.09 7.90
C ILE A 128 4.86 7.36 6.42
N ILE A 129 4.27 8.43 5.87
CA ILE A 129 4.43 8.83 4.46
C ILE A 129 5.91 9.03 4.11
N GLU A 130 6.63 9.80 4.93
CA GLU A 130 8.05 10.06 4.71
C GLU A 130 8.87 8.77 4.80
N ALA A 131 8.63 7.93 5.82
CA ALA A 131 9.39 6.71 6.01
C ALA A 131 9.20 5.71 4.86
N ALA A 132 7.96 5.55 4.38
CA ALA A 132 7.64 4.70 3.24
C ALA A 132 8.30 5.22 1.96
N TYR A 133 8.18 6.52 1.67
CA TYR A 133 8.76 7.14 0.48
C TYR A 133 10.29 6.97 0.42
N GLN A 134 10.99 7.26 1.52
CA GLN A 134 12.46 7.18 1.57
C GLN A 134 12.96 5.74 1.38
N THR A 135 12.34 4.77 2.07
CA THR A 135 12.72 3.36 1.94
C THR A 135 12.40 2.77 0.58
N LEU A 136 11.22 3.08 0.00
CA LEU A 136 10.88 2.69 -1.37
C LEU A 136 11.84 3.27 -2.40
N SER A 137 12.14 4.57 -2.30
CA SER A 137 13.05 5.24 -3.23
C SER A 137 14.49 4.72 -3.14
N PHE A 138 14.88 4.20 -1.98
CA PHE A 138 16.18 3.56 -1.79
C PHE A 138 16.21 2.14 -2.37
N LEU A 139 15.16 1.34 -2.15
CA LEU A 139 15.11 -0.07 -2.55
C LEU A 139 14.72 -0.29 -4.02
N TYR A 140 13.95 0.63 -4.61
CA TYR A 140 13.49 0.60 -6.01
C TYR A 140 13.85 1.90 -6.74
N PRO A 141 15.15 2.23 -6.89
CA PRO A 141 15.61 3.51 -7.42
C PRO A 141 15.12 3.80 -8.85
N GLN A 142 14.89 2.77 -9.69
CA GLN A 142 14.38 2.98 -11.06
C GLN A 142 12.95 3.53 -11.06
N GLN A 143 12.20 3.31 -9.98
CA GLN A 143 10.80 3.73 -9.84
C GLN A 143 10.63 5.05 -9.07
N ARG A 144 11.74 5.69 -8.65
CA ARG A 144 11.71 6.94 -7.86
C ARG A 144 10.83 8.05 -8.44
N PRO A 145 10.79 8.34 -9.76
CA PRO A 145 9.91 9.37 -10.30
C PRO A 145 8.42 9.11 -10.05
N ILE A 146 8.02 7.84 -10.01
CA ILE A 146 6.64 7.43 -9.68
C ILE A 146 6.37 7.73 -8.21
N PHE A 147 7.30 7.36 -7.33
CA PHE A 147 7.17 7.60 -5.89
C PHE A 147 7.16 9.08 -5.54
N ASP A 148 7.97 9.92 -6.22
CA ASP A 148 7.96 11.37 -6.04
C ASP A 148 6.58 11.96 -6.33
N THR A 149 5.90 11.45 -7.36
CA THR A 149 4.54 11.88 -7.73
C THR A 149 3.52 11.47 -6.68
N ILE A 150 3.56 10.21 -6.25
CA ILE A 150 2.67 9.65 -5.22
C ILE A 150 2.87 10.39 -3.88
N TYR A 151 4.12 10.59 -3.46
CA TYR A 151 4.48 11.29 -2.24
C TYR A 151 3.94 12.72 -2.23
N ARG A 152 4.18 13.49 -3.30
CA ARG A 152 3.68 14.88 -3.40
C ARG A 152 2.16 14.94 -3.35
N ALA A 153 1.47 14.03 -4.05
CA ALA A 153 0.01 13.97 -4.06
C ALA A 153 -0.55 13.64 -2.67
N HIS A 154 0.01 12.63 -1.98
CA HIS A 154 -0.45 12.23 -0.65
C HIS A 154 -0.15 13.31 0.39
N LEU A 155 1.04 13.92 0.35
CA LEU A 155 1.40 15.01 1.26
C LEU A 155 0.52 16.26 1.06
N TYR A 156 0.14 16.56 -0.19
CA TYR A 156 -0.81 17.64 -0.49
C TYR A 156 -2.19 17.35 0.10
N GLN A 157 -2.68 16.11 -0.02
CA GLN A 157 -3.98 15.71 0.54
C GLN A 157 -4.03 15.89 2.06
N ILE A 158 -3.00 15.47 2.80
CA ILE A 158 -3.01 15.62 4.27
C ILE A 158 -2.88 17.09 4.68
N ARG A 159 -2.05 17.89 3.98
CA ARG A 159 -1.85 19.31 4.29
C ARG A 159 -3.13 20.13 4.08
N ASN A 160 -3.98 19.73 3.14
CA ASN A 160 -5.26 20.40 2.90
C ASN A 160 -6.36 20.02 3.88
N LYS A 161 -6.18 18.93 4.65
CA LYS A 161 -7.17 18.47 5.62
C LYS A 161 -6.94 19.02 7.03
N THR A 162 -5.85 19.74 7.28
CA THR A 162 -5.53 20.30 8.60
C THR A 162 -4.72 21.59 8.54
N ASN A 163 -4.88 22.44 9.56
CA ASN A 163 -4.05 23.62 9.78
C ASN A 163 -2.78 23.30 10.60
N SER A 164 -2.60 22.06 11.05
CA SER A 164 -1.51 21.62 11.94
C SER A 164 -0.20 21.35 11.18
N GLN A 165 0.32 22.36 10.48
CA GLN A 165 1.56 22.23 9.69
C GLN A 165 2.80 21.95 10.56
N GLY A 166 2.79 22.38 11.82
CA GLY A 166 3.85 22.07 12.79
C GLY A 166 3.99 20.57 13.04
N ASP A 167 2.88 19.88 13.34
CA ASP A 167 2.86 18.44 13.57
C ASP A 167 3.23 17.64 12.34
N ILE A 168 2.79 18.09 11.16
CA ILE A 168 3.20 17.50 9.88
C ILE A 168 4.73 17.58 9.73
N ASN A 169 5.34 18.75 9.96
CA ASN A 169 6.78 18.90 9.81
C ASN A 169 7.59 18.09 10.84
N ILE A 170 7.09 17.96 12.07
CA ILE A 170 7.66 17.05 13.07
C ILE A 170 7.55 15.62 12.57
N GLY A 171 6.39 15.22 12.06
CA GLY A 171 6.14 13.91 11.46
C GLY A 171 7.14 13.58 10.35
N LEU A 172 7.28 14.46 9.37
CA LEU A 172 8.26 14.32 8.29
C LEU A 172 9.68 14.16 8.83
N SER A 173 10.09 14.98 9.81
CA SER A 173 11.41 14.88 10.42
C SER A 173 11.64 13.52 11.09
N VAL A 174 10.64 13.01 11.81
CA VAL A 174 10.68 11.69 12.44
C VAL A 174 10.78 10.59 11.38
N GLY A 175 9.95 10.63 10.34
CA GLY A 175 9.96 9.64 9.27
C GLY A 175 11.29 9.61 8.51
N GLN A 176 11.91 10.77 8.28
CA GLN A 176 13.23 10.85 7.67
C GLN A 176 14.30 10.20 8.56
N LEU A 177 14.27 10.44 9.87
CA LEU A 177 15.22 9.84 10.82
C LEU A 177 15.06 8.31 10.89
N THR A 178 13.83 7.82 11.01
CA THR A 178 13.58 6.37 11.14
C THR A 178 13.88 5.61 9.86
N SER A 179 13.54 6.15 8.70
CA SER A 179 13.90 5.55 7.40
C SER A 179 15.40 5.55 7.18
N SER A 180 16.09 6.66 7.45
CA SER A 180 17.55 6.74 7.35
C SER A 180 18.21 5.71 8.27
N PHE A 181 17.74 5.62 9.53
CA PHE A 181 18.22 4.61 10.46
C PHE A 181 18.00 3.19 9.91
N MET A 182 16.79 2.88 9.42
CA MET A 182 16.48 1.56 8.89
C MET A 182 17.36 1.20 7.68
N ILE A 183 17.51 2.12 6.72
CA ILE A 183 18.35 1.94 5.54
C ILE A 183 19.80 1.68 5.96
N GLU A 184 20.35 2.50 6.85
CA GLU A 184 21.74 2.37 7.31
C GLU A 184 21.99 1.07 8.06
N ASN A 185 21.03 0.63 8.88
CA ASN A 185 21.13 -0.61 9.63
C ASN A 185 21.05 -1.83 8.70
N ARG A 186 20.29 -1.73 7.60
CA ARG A 186 20.02 -2.84 6.67
C ARG A 186 20.89 -2.86 5.42
N LYS A 187 21.62 -1.80 5.09
CA LYS A 187 22.49 -1.75 3.89
C LYS A 187 23.57 -2.85 3.86
N SER A 188 23.97 -3.36 5.03
CA SER A 188 25.02 -4.38 5.19
C SER A 188 24.54 -5.61 5.99
N ASP A 189 23.27 -6.02 5.84
CA ASP A 189 22.71 -7.16 6.57
C ASP A 189 23.08 -8.55 6.02
N GLY A 190 24.04 -8.62 5.09
CA GLY A 190 24.55 -9.86 4.51
C GLY A 190 23.72 -10.41 3.34
N SER A 191 22.56 -9.81 3.04
CA SER A 191 21.67 -10.26 1.95
C SER A 191 22.24 -10.07 0.55
N PHE A 192 23.19 -9.15 0.36
CA PHE A 192 23.87 -8.91 -0.92
C PHE A 192 25.12 -9.78 -1.12
N GLY A 193 25.35 -10.78 -0.26
CA GLY A 193 26.52 -11.63 -0.35
C GLY A 193 26.51 -12.42 -1.66
N ASN A 194 27.46 -12.16 -2.57
CA ASN A 194 27.62 -12.91 -3.84
C ASN A 194 28.46 -14.18 -3.65
N ALA A 195 28.11 -15.08 -2.72
CA ALA A 195 28.92 -16.26 -2.44
C ALA A 195 28.69 -17.38 -3.47
N PRO A 196 29.45 -17.50 -4.57
CA PRO A 196 29.02 -18.28 -5.74
C PRO A 196 28.57 -19.71 -5.40
N TYR A 197 27.28 -20.01 -5.57
CA TYR A 197 26.79 -21.38 -5.53
C TYR A 197 27.38 -22.13 -6.73
N THR A 198 28.13 -23.21 -6.47
CA THR A 198 28.73 -24.03 -7.52
C THR A 198 27.85 -25.26 -7.77
N PRO A 199 27.04 -25.30 -8.84
CA PRO A 199 26.17 -26.43 -9.12
C PRO A 199 26.96 -27.70 -9.43
N ARG A 200 26.54 -28.83 -8.84
CA ARG A 200 27.10 -30.15 -9.13
C ARG A 200 26.19 -30.94 -10.06
N ARG A 201 26.77 -31.66 -11.02
CA ARG A 201 26.02 -32.47 -12.00
C ARG A 201 25.70 -33.90 -11.54
N GLN A 202 25.92 -34.21 -10.26
CA GLN A 202 25.68 -35.53 -9.68
C GLN A 202 24.18 -35.77 -9.42
N PRO A 203 23.71 -37.03 -9.40
CA PRO A 203 22.36 -37.35 -8.93
C PRO A 203 22.09 -36.77 -7.54
N GLY A 204 20.88 -36.27 -7.31
CA GLY A 204 20.47 -35.67 -6.02
C GLY A 204 20.76 -34.18 -5.84
N TYR A 205 21.54 -33.55 -6.73
CA TYR A 205 21.77 -32.11 -6.71
C TYR A 205 20.76 -31.36 -7.57
N HIS A 206 20.39 -30.14 -7.16
CA HIS A 206 19.54 -29.26 -7.95
C HIS A 206 20.18 -28.94 -9.30
N LYS A 207 19.37 -28.96 -10.37
CA LYS A 207 19.81 -28.66 -11.73
C LYS A 207 18.95 -27.53 -12.28
N PRO A 208 19.56 -26.54 -12.97
CA PRO A 208 18.78 -25.52 -13.67
C PRO A 208 17.86 -26.16 -14.71
N ASP A 209 16.70 -25.54 -14.89
CA ASP A 209 15.75 -25.93 -15.92
C ASP A 209 16.38 -25.74 -17.32
N LEU A 210 16.17 -26.72 -18.19
CA LEU A 210 16.71 -26.74 -19.56
C LEU A 210 16.05 -25.69 -20.45
N ILE A 211 14.76 -25.42 -20.25
CA ILE A 211 14.00 -24.47 -21.07
C ILE A 211 14.10 -23.02 -20.57
N HIS A 212 14.62 -22.80 -19.36
CA HIS A 212 14.85 -21.47 -18.77
C HIS A 212 16.26 -21.38 -18.18
N SER A 213 17.25 -21.88 -18.90
CA SER A 213 18.64 -22.02 -18.43
C SER A 213 19.28 -20.69 -18.00
N GLU A 214 18.78 -19.57 -18.50
CA GLU A 214 19.17 -18.20 -18.15
C GLU A 214 18.79 -17.76 -16.74
N LYS A 215 17.77 -18.36 -16.11
CA LYS A 215 17.31 -17.97 -14.76
C LYS A 215 18.18 -18.53 -13.62
N GLY A 216 19.09 -19.46 -13.91
CA GLY A 216 20.08 -19.95 -12.95
C GLY A 216 19.49 -20.43 -11.62
N PHE A 217 20.11 -20.01 -10.52
CA PHE A 217 19.65 -20.27 -9.15
C PHE A 217 19.32 -18.94 -8.48
N LEU A 218 18.08 -18.76 -8.04
CA LEU A 218 17.63 -17.55 -7.31
C LEU A 218 17.80 -17.74 -5.80
N GLY A 219 18.09 -16.66 -5.07
CA GLY A 219 18.11 -16.67 -3.59
C GLY A 219 19.12 -17.66 -2.98
N VAL A 220 20.28 -17.83 -3.62
CA VAL A 220 21.32 -18.79 -3.18
C VAL A 220 22.06 -18.37 -1.91
N HIS A 221 21.75 -17.19 -1.35
CA HIS A 221 22.46 -16.54 -0.24
C HIS A 221 21.48 -16.01 0.81
#